data_AF-A0A3L6JAC6-F1
#
_entry.id   AF-A0A3L6JAC6-F1
#
_cell.length_a   1.000
_cell.length_b   1.000
_cell.length_c   1.000
_cell.angle_alpha   90.00
_cell.angle_beta   90.00
_cell.angle_gamma   90.00
#
_symmetry.space_group_name_H-M   'P 1'
#
loop_
_entity.id
_entity.type
_entity.pdbx_description
1 polymer ?
#
loop_
_entity_poly.entity_id
_entity_poly.type
_entity_poly.pdbx_seq_one_letter_code
_entity_poly.pdbx_strand_id
1 'polypeptide(L)'
;MRIGRPPQVQSGSGNIRLVKGCPCYKEFGDEKVCLNNDDVRPINCISLDPSFFTQMDSRDRLSELKSNNESMCYLLIGLDDEDGRVYCVSQNERLMINNRDVRASDIDDALQFVSTKEMSTDGAVCSSCLYKYLITLSNVFSDMLTDSERSDVIRAYVRQSALKIAMGLESAPEEEELKDEQTFRNHIKKRIDELMKQRAELASLIDGLKQSGENEEVVKLCEYYRALTRLQAVFLYQVLTLGEANEEHIALGLLKFMVEVADRVVETSNMVRQKSHELREAGAVPESVQLILQKHDIARKRIEQRFLNLARVLSQV
;
A
#
# COMPACT_ATOMS: atom_id res chain seq x y z
N MET A 1 18.60 -12.75 9.16
CA MET A 1 18.86 -11.88 8.00
C MET A 1 18.05 -10.61 8.14
N ARG A 2 18.71 -9.45 8.24
CA ARG A 2 18.06 -8.14 8.29
C ARG A 2 17.54 -7.83 6.89
N ILE A 3 16.22 -7.74 6.72
CA ILE A 3 15.62 -7.23 5.49
C ILE A 3 16.02 -5.76 5.45
N GLY A 4 16.93 -5.41 4.54
CA GLY A 4 17.37 -4.03 4.35
C GLY A 4 16.17 -3.15 4.07
N ARG A 5 16.03 -2.05 4.81
CA ARG A 5 15.32 -0.90 4.28
C ARG A 5 15.97 -0.59 2.92
N PRO A 6 15.21 -0.20 1.88
CA PRO A 6 15.83 0.50 0.75
C PRO A 6 16.70 1.62 1.33
N PRO A 7 17.90 1.88 0.79
CA PRO A 7 18.90 2.72 1.46
C PRO A 7 18.28 4.07 1.82
N GLN A 8 17.96 4.24 3.10
CA GLN A 8 17.57 5.50 3.68
C GLN A 8 18.88 6.20 4.05
N VAL A 9 19.38 7.03 3.14
CA VAL A 9 20.45 7.96 3.46
C VAL A 9 19.77 9.13 4.18
N GLN A 10 19.91 9.19 5.51
CA GLN A 10 19.46 10.34 6.28
C GLN A 10 20.55 11.41 6.36
N SER A 11 20.08 12.64 6.14
CA SER A 11 20.45 13.93 6.75
C SER A 11 21.79 14.59 6.39
N GLY A 12 21.69 15.56 5.48
CA GLY A 12 22.40 16.84 5.45
C GLY A 12 21.46 17.90 4.84
N SER A 13 21.48 19.12 5.35
CA SER A 13 20.67 20.27 4.90
C SER A 13 20.82 20.56 3.40
N GLY A 14 19.72 20.79 2.66
CA GLY A 14 19.71 21.10 1.22
C GLY A 14 19.28 19.98 0.26
N ASN A 15 18.85 18.81 0.75
CA ASN A 15 18.81 17.61 -0.11
C ASN A 15 17.54 17.49 -0.97
N ILE A 16 17.75 17.47 -2.29
CA ILE A 16 16.74 16.98 -3.24
C ILE A 16 16.87 15.48 -3.38
N ARG A 17 15.79 14.75 -3.10
CA ARG A 17 15.75 13.31 -3.29
C ARG A 17 15.17 12.96 -4.66
N LEU A 18 15.94 12.20 -5.43
CA LEU A 18 15.46 11.66 -6.69
C LEU A 18 14.61 10.42 -6.51
N VAL A 19 13.51 10.36 -7.26
CA VAL A 19 12.65 9.19 -7.32
C VAL A 19 12.34 8.80 -8.76
N LYS A 20 12.29 7.48 -8.99
CA LYS A 20 11.88 6.86 -10.26
C LYS A 20 10.36 6.86 -10.40
N GLY A 21 9.89 7.24 -11.58
CA GLY A 21 8.48 7.41 -11.91
C GLY A 21 8.07 8.89 -11.90
N CYS A 22 7.17 9.27 -12.80
CA CYS A 22 6.63 10.63 -12.89
C CYS A 22 5.10 10.55 -13.06
N PRO A 23 4.30 11.16 -12.17
CA PRO A 23 2.83 11.07 -12.27
C PRO A 23 2.27 11.74 -13.53
N CYS A 24 3.01 12.66 -14.15
CA CYS A 24 2.58 13.33 -15.38
C CYS A 24 2.82 12.49 -16.63
N TYR A 25 3.52 11.35 -16.55
CA TYR A 25 3.74 10.47 -17.70
C TYR A 25 2.50 9.62 -17.99
N LYS A 26 2.08 9.59 -19.26
CA LYS A 26 1.03 8.71 -19.79
C LYS A 26 1.46 8.05 -21.10
N GLU A 27 0.89 6.88 -21.35
CA GLU A 27 1.10 6.08 -22.55
C GLU A 27 -0.25 5.71 -23.14
N PHE A 28 -0.42 6.01 -24.43
CA PHE A 28 -1.64 5.79 -25.20
C PHE A 28 -1.28 4.99 -26.45
N GLY A 29 -1.27 3.66 -26.32
CA GLY A 29 -0.73 2.79 -27.38
C GLY A 29 0.77 3.06 -27.56
N ASP A 30 1.18 3.43 -28.77
CA ASP A 30 2.58 3.74 -29.09
C ASP A 30 2.98 5.20 -28.72
N GLU A 31 2.02 6.05 -28.38
CA GLU A 31 2.26 7.45 -28.06
C GLU A 31 2.55 7.65 -26.58
N LYS A 32 3.61 8.42 -26.30
CA LYS A 32 4.03 8.76 -24.93
C LYS A 32 3.94 10.25 -24.74
N VAL A 33 3.22 10.66 -23.70
CA VAL A 33 2.94 12.08 -23.44
C VAL A 33 3.21 12.45 -21.99
N CYS A 34 3.66 13.69 -21.79
CA CYS A 34 3.67 14.37 -20.51
C CYS A 34 2.40 15.21 -20.40
N LEU A 35 1.75 15.15 -19.23
CA LEU A 35 0.55 15.91 -18.86
C LEU A 35 0.82 16.94 -17.76
N ASN A 36 2.06 17.44 -17.66
CA ASN A 36 2.39 18.41 -16.62
C ASN A 36 1.58 19.68 -16.82
N ASN A 37 0.91 20.13 -15.76
CA ASN A 37 -0.02 21.25 -15.77
C ASN A 37 -1.14 21.15 -16.82
N ASP A 38 -1.62 19.93 -17.07
CA ASP A 38 -2.64 19.60 -18.07
C ASP A 38 -2.26 19.92 -19.53
N ASP A 39 -1.01 20.28 -19.79
CA ASP A 39 -0.48 20.39 -21.15
C ASP A 39 -0.20 19.00 -21.72
N VAL A 40 -0.66 18.71 -22.93
CA VAL A 40 -0.32 17.46 -23.63
C VAL A 40 0.95 17.68 -24.45
N ARG A 41 2.08 17.15 -23.99
CA ARG A 41 3.37 17.25 -24.69
C ARG A 41 3.87 15.86 -25.10
N PRO A 42 4.07 15.58 -26.41
CA PRO A 42 4.72 14.35 -26.84
C PRO A 42 6.13 14.25 -26.30
N ILE A 43 6.51 13.09 -25.77
CA ILE A 43 7.82 12.88 -25.17
C ILE A 43 8.45 11.55 -25.60
N ASN A 44 9.77 11.57 -25.71
CA ASN A 44 10.60 10.38 -25.74
C ASN A 44 11.02 10.07 -24.31
N CYS A 45 10.67 8.89 -23.80
CA CYS A 45 11.02 8.51 -22.43
C CYS A 45 12.20 7.53 -22.40
N ILE A 46 13.09 7.72 -21.44
CA ILE A 46 14.08 6.73 -21.01
C ILE A 46 13.93 6.52 -19.51
N SER A 47 14.06 5.27 -19.07
CA SER A 47 13.99 4.92 -17.66
C SER A 47 15.41 4.91 -17.09
N LEU A 48 15.75 5.91 -16.28
CA LEU A 48 17.05 6.02 -15.63
C LEU A 48 16.97 5.63 -14.16
N ASP A 49 18.03 5.00 -13.64
CA ASP A 49 18.17 4.77 -12.21
C ASP A 49 18.66 6.04 -11.50
N PRO A 50 18.05 6.46 -10.38
CA PRO A 50 18.52 7.62 -9.61
C PRO A 50 20.01 7.58 -9.24
N SER A 51 20.59 6.40 -9.09
CA SER A 51 22.02 6.21 -8.76
C SER A 51 22.99 6.67 -9.86
N PHE A 52 22.52 6.85 -11.09
CA PHE A 52 23.33 7.48 -12.15
C PHE A 52 23.65 8.95 -11.85
N PHE A 53 22.88 9.58 -10.96
CA PHE A 53 23.06 10.97 -10.56
C PHE A 53 23.77 11.01 -9.21
N THR A 54 24.81 11.83 -9.11
CA THR A 54 25.53 12.06 -7.84
C THR A 54 24.60 12.72 -6.82
N GLN A 55 24.92 12.63 -5.52
CA GLN A 55 24.10 13.25 -4.46
C GLN A 55 23.77 14.72 -4.79
N MET A 56 22.48 15.03 -4.74
CA MET A 56 21.94 16.35 -5.04
C MET A 56 21.75 17.13 -3.75
N ASP A 57 22.76 17.94 -3.45
CA ASP A 57 22.82 18.73 -2.22
C ASP A 57 22.09 20.09 -2.36
N SER A 58 21.51 20.39 -3.53
CA SER A 58 20.71 21.61 -3.75
C SER A 58 19.90 21.57 -5.06
N ARG A 59 18.88 22.43 -5.13
CA ARG A 59 18.06 22.71 -6.32
C ARG A 59 18.84 23.18 -7.53
N ASP A 60 19.92 23.92 -7.34
CA ASP A 60 20.69 24.47 -8.45
C ASP A 60 21.27 23.36 -9.34
N ARG A 61 21.52 22.17 -8.80
CA ARG A 61 22.00 21.01 -9.57
C ARG A 61 20.94 20.38 -10.48
N LEU A 62 19.64 20.58 -10.21
CA LEU A 62 18.60 20.13 -11.15
C LEU A 62 18.72 20.84 -12.51
N SER A 63 19.23 22.08 -12.52
CA SER A 63 19.47 22.80 -13.77
C SER A 63 20.59 22.16 -14.62
N GLU A 64 21.60 21.56 -13.97
CA GLU A 64 22.70 20.84 -14.63
C GLU A 64 22.23 19.52 -15.27
N LEU A 65 21.18 18.92 -14.72
CA LEU A 65 20.59 17.68 -15.22
C LEU A 65 19.52 17.90 -16.30
N LYS A 66 19.08 19.15 -16.51
CA LYS A 66 18.07 19.47 -17.52
C LYS A 66 18.52 18.98 -18.90
N SER A 67 17.62 18.32 -19.62
CA SER A 67 17.89 17.90 -20.99
C SER A 67 17.92 19.11 -21.93
N ASN A 68 18.83 19.08 -22.91
CA ASN A 68 18.83 20.04 -24.01
C ASN A 68 17.69 19.80 -25.01
N ASN A 69 16.95 18.69 -24.87
CA ASN A 69 15.81 18.35 -25.72
C ASN A 69 14.51 18.41 -24.90
N GLU A 70 13.60 19.31 -25.29
CA GLU A 70 12.32 19.54 -24.63
C GLU A 70 11.38 18.32 -24.68
N SER A 71 11.54 17.44 -25.66
CA SER A 71 10.78 16.19 -25.76
C SER A 71 11.35 15.06 -24.90
N MET A 72 12.50 15.25 -24.25
CA MET A 72 13.14 14.17 -23.49
C MET A 72 12.58 14.07 -22.06
N CYS A 73 12.24 12.85 -21.64
CA CYS A 73 11.77 12.55 -20.30
C CYS A 73 12.60 11.42 -19.66
N TYR A 74 13.21 11.69 -18.51
CA TYR A 74 14.02 10.69 -17.79
C TYR A 74 13.20 9.79 -16.85
N LEU A 75 11.88 10.03 -16.76
CA LEU A 75 11.00 9.41 -15.77
C LEU A 75 11.54 9.51 -14.34
N LEU A 76 12.18 10.65 -14.04
CA LEU A 76 12.72 10.98 -12.74
C LEU A 76 12.13 12.29 -12.24
N ILE A 77 11.78 12.31 -10.96
CA ILE A 77 11.30 13.48 -10.26
C ILE A 77 12.23 13.78 -9.08
N GLY A 78 12.46 15.06 -8.82
CA GLY A 78 13.15 15.55 -7.63
C GLY A 78 12.13 15.98 -6.58
N LEU A 79 12.25 15.43 -5.39
CA LEU A 79 11.52 15.85 -4.20
C LEU A 79 12.40 16.82 -3.43
N ASP A 80 11.98 18.08 -3.36
CA ASP A 80 12.68 19.10 -2.60
C ASP A 80 12.05 19.18 -1.21
N ASP A 81 12.80 18.71 -0.21
CA ASP A 81 12.36 18.65 1.18
C ASP A 81 12.34 20.04 1.84
N GLU A 82 13.01 21.05 1.27
CA GLU A 82 13.04 22.41 1.82
C GLU A 82 11.82 23.23 1.41
N ASP A 83 11.46 23.18 0.13
CA ASP A 83 10.28 23.90 -0.38
C ASP A 83 9.00 23.05 -0.39
N GLY A 84 9.14 21.74 -0.16
CA GLY A 84 8.04 20.76 -0.12
C GLY A 84 7.43 20.47 -1.49
N ARG A 85 8.12 20.81 -2.59
CA ARG A 85 7.60 20.72 -3.96
C ARG A 85 8.30 19.62 -4.73
N VAL A 86 7.71 19.31 -5.88
CA VAL A 86 8.20 18.27 -6.78
C VAL A 86 8.57 18.89 -8.12
N TYR A 87 9.70 18.46 -8.65
CA TYR A 87 10.28 18.96 -9.89
C TYR A 87 10.52 17.83 -10.89
N CYS A 88 10.27 18.10 -12.16
CA CYS A 88 10.68 17.26 -13.26
C CYS A 88 12.20 17.39 -13.46
N VAL A 89 12.94 16.29 -13.38
CA VAL A 89 14.40 16.32 -13.53
C VAL A 89 14.82 16.65 -14.96
N SER A 90 14.10 16.13 -15.95
CA SER A 90 14.48 16.33 -17.36
C SER A 90 14.23 17.75 -17.88
N GLN A 91 13.27 18.47 -17.29
CA GLN A 91 12.91 19.82 -17.75
C GLN A 91 13.22 20.91 -16.71
N ASN A 92 13.56 20.54 -15.47
CA ASN A 92 13.69 21.42 -14.31
C ASN A 92 12.44 22.30 -14.10
N GLU A 93 11.27 21.74 -14.36
CA GLU A 93 9.98 22.39 -14.21
C GLU A 93 9.27 21.87 -12.96
N ARG A 94 8.51 22.74 -12.30
CA ARG A 94 7.65 22.32 -11.20
C ARG A 94 6.55 21.40 -11.72
N LEU A 95 6.30 20.32 -10.98
CA LEU A 95 5.18 19.44 -11.29
C LEU A 95 3.88 20.02 -10.74
N MET A 96 2.93 20.19 -11.66
CA MET A 96 1.59 20.66 -11.39
C MET A 96 0.60 19.72 -12.06
N ILE A 97 -0.55 19.52 -11.43
CA ILE A 97 -1.68 18.78 -11.99
C ILE A 97 -2.90 19.66 -11.77
N ASN A 98 -3.63 20.01 -12.83
CA ASN A 98 -4.77 20.92 -12.74
C ASN A 98 -4.47 22.24 -12.02
N ASN A 99 -3.39 22.92 -12.42
CA ASN A 99 -2.88 24.16 -11.83
C ASN A 99 -2.64 24.11 -10.30
N ARG A 100 -2.55 22.91 -9.73
CA ARG A 100 -2.20 22.70 -8.32
C ARG A 100 -0.85 22.02 -8.24
N ASP A 101 -0.12 22.42 -7.22
CA ASP A 101 1.24 21.94 -7.01
C ASP A 101 1.25 20.55 -6.39
N VAL A 102 2.03 19.65 -6.99
CA VAL A 102 2.28 18.35 -6.39
C VAL A 102 3.25 18.54 -5.22
N ARG A 103 2.87 18.08 -4.02
CA ARG A 103 3.70 18.16 -2.81
C ARG A 103 4.62 16.95 -2.70
N ALA A 104 5.83 17.16 -2.18
CA ALA A 104 6.79 16.09 -1.94
C ALA A 104 6.23 15.03 -0.97
N SER A 105 5.51 15.47 0.08
CA SER A 105 4.82 14.59 1.03
C SER A 105 3.81 13.66 0.36
N ASP A 106 3.07 14.16 -0.62
CA ASP A 106 2.02 13.38 -1.30
C ASP A 106 2.64 12.32 -2.22
N ILE A 107 3.79 12.64 -2.82
CA ILE A 107 4.58 11.66 -3.58
C ILE A 107 5.16 10.61 -2.63
N ASP A 108 5.68 10.98 -1.47
CA ASP A 108 6.17 9.99 -0.49
C ASP A 108 5.08 9.02 -0.03
N ASP A 109 3.90 9.55 0.21
CA ASP A 109 2.72 8.79 0.58
C ASP A 109 2.32 7.85 -0.56
N ALA A 110 2.32 8.35 -1.80
CA ALA A 110 2.08 7.58 -3.00
C ALA A 110 3.13 6.49 -3.20
N LEU A 111 4.41 6.77 -2.95
CA LEU A 111 5.50 5.81 -3.12
C LEU A 111 5.40 4.68 -2.11
N GLN A 112 5.18 4.99 -0.83
CA GLN A 112 4.93 3.97 0.19
C GLN A 112 3.76 3.06 -0.23
N PHE A 113 2.74 3.65 -0.84
CA PHE A 113 1.59 2.92 -1.35
C PHE A 113 1.90 2.06 -2.59
N VAL A 114 2.58 2.61 -3.61
CA VAL A 114 2.84 1.93 -4.89
C VAL A 114 3.96 0.89 -4.77
N SER A 115 5.02 1.16 -4.00
CA SER A 115 6.13 0.21 -3.77
C SER A 115 5.68 -1.09 -3.09
N THR A 116 4.52 -1.10 -2.42
CA THR A 116 3.92 -2.33 -1.87
C THR A 116 3.04 -3.10 -2.86
N LYS A 117 2.67 -2.48 -3.99
CA LYS A 117 1.78 -3.08 -5.01
C LYS A 117 2.55 -3.80 -6.11
N GLU A 118 3.67 -3.25 -6.57
CA GLU A 118 4.40 -3.76 -7.74
C GLU A 118 5.90 -3.44 -7.59
N MET A 119 6.70 -4.44 -7.20
CA MET A 119 8.07 -4.45 -7.69
C MET A 119 7.98 -4.93 -9.12
N SER A 120 7.90 -4.01 -10.09
CA SER A 120 8.20 -4.34 -11.48
C SER A 120 9.58 -4.99 -11.51
N THR A 121 9.82 -5.88 -12.48
CA THR A 121 11.10 -6.59 -12.64
C THR A 121 12.32 -5.65 -12.73
N ASP A 122 12.10 -4.37 -13.01
CA ASP A 122 13.12 -3.30 -13.07
C ASP A 122 13.09 -2.30 -11.89
N GLY A 123 12.34 -2.58 -10.81
CA GLY A 123 12.24 -1.70 -9.65
C GLY A 123 11.66 -0.31 -9.94
N ALA A 124 11.02 -0.13 -11.09
CA ALA A 124 10.39 1.11 -11.51
C ALA A 124 9.01 1.26 -10.88
N VAL A 125 8.78 2.38 -10.19
CA VAL A 125 7.45 2.74 -9.67
C VAL A 125 6.53 3.05 -10.85
N CYS A 126 5.34 2.45 -10.87
CA CYS A 126 4.37 2.68 -11.92
C CYS A 126 3.85 4.14 -11.89
N SER A 127 4.23 4.93 -12.89
CA SER A 127 3.81 6.34 -13.07
C SER A 127 2.28 6.51 -13.07
N SER A 128 1.54 5.56 -13.65
CA SER A 128 0.08 5.61 -13.67
C SER A 128 -0.52 5.37 -12.28
N CYS A 129 0.09 4.52 -11.46
CA CYS A 129 -0.32 4.31 -10.07
C CYS A 129 -0.04 5.54 -9.20
N LEU A 130 1.10 6.23 -9.40
CA LEU A 130 1.40 7.48 -8.70
C LEU A 130 0.34 8.55 -9.01
N TYR A 131 0.00 8.74 -10.29
CA TYR A 131 -1.04 9.67 -10.69
C TYR A 131 -2.40 9.32 -10.07
N LYS A 132 -2.82 8.06 -10.17
CA LYS A 132 -4.09 7.59 -9.59
C LYS A 132 -4.12 7.84 -8.08
N TYR A 133 -3.03 7.57 -7.36
CA TYR A 133 -2.95 7.87 -5.93
C TYR A 133 -3.13 9.35 -5.65
N LEU A 134 -2.40 10.21 -6.35
CA LEU A 134 -2.46 11.66 -6.13
C LEU A 134 -3.87 12.21 -6.35
N ILE A 135 -4.50 11.92 -7.49
CA ILE A 135 -5.85 12.41 -7.79
C ILE A 135 -6.89 11.89 -6.80
N THR A 136 -6.74 10.66 -6.32
CA THR A 136 -7.75 10.02 -5.46
C THR A 136 -7.57 10.34 -3.98
N LEU A 137 -6.33 10.41 -3.50
CA LEU A 137 -6.02 10.31 -2.07
C LEU A 137 -5.18 11.47 -1.53
N SER A 138 -4.63 12.34 -2.38
CA SER A 138 -3.98 13.55 -1.86
C SER A 138 -5.03 14.61 -1.50
N ASN A 139 -4.87 15.16 -0.30
CA ASN A 139 -5.66 16.28 0.21
C ASN A 139 -5.59 17.52 -0.69
N VAL A 140 -4.56 17.65 -1.53
CA VAL A 140 -4.44 18.77 -2.48
C VAL A 140 -5.45 18.63 -3.62
N PHE A 141 -5.93 17.41 -3.88
CA PHE A 141 -6.82 17.10 -4.99
C PHE A 141 -8.21 16.64 -4.53
N SER A 142 -8.50 16.72 -3.22
CA SER A 142 -9.76 16.28 -2.60
C SER A 142 -11.00 16.93 -3.22
N ASP A 143 -10.91 18.18 -3.64
CA ASP A 143 -12.06 18.94 -4.17
C ASP A 143 -12.38 18.59 -5.63
N MET A 144 -11.55 17.77 -6.30
CA MET A 144 -11.78 17.38 -7.69
C MET A 144 -12.79 16.25 -7.84
N LEU A 145 -13.03 15.47 -6.79
CA LEU A 145 -13.97 14.37 -6.79
C LEU A 145 -15.15 14.75 -5.89
N THR A 146 -16.36 14.56 -6.41
CA THR A 146 -17.55 14.49 -5.55
C THR A 146 -17.39 13.36 -4.53
N ASP A 147 -18.08 13.43 -3.39
CA ASP A 147 -18.05 12.37 -2.38
C ASP A 147 -18.42 11.00 -2.97
N SER A 148 -19.31 10.99 -3.96
CA SER A 148 -19.69 9.81 -4.73
C SER A 148 -18.54 9.24 -5.57
N GLU A 149 -17.87 10.07 -6.37
CA GLU A 149 -16.71 9.63 -7.18
C GLU A 149 -15.55 9.15 -6.29
N ARG A 150 -15.33 9.82 -5.16
CA ARG A 150 -14.33 9.39 -4.17
C ARG A 150 -14.70 8.04 -3.57
N SER A 151 -15.96 7.85 -3.17
CA SER A 151 -16.48 6.60 -2.62
C SER A 151 -16.32 5.45 -3.61
N ASP A 152 -16.57 5.67 -4.91
CA ASP A 152 -16.40 4.67 -5.95
C ASP A 152 -14.94 4.26 -6.17
N VAL A 153 -14.01 5.21 -6.17
CA VAL A 153 -12.59 4.88 -6.29
C VAL A 153 -12.08 4.15 -5.05
N ILE A 154 -12.51 4.58 -3.86
CA ILE A 154 -12.15 3.89 -2.60
C ILE A 154 -12.75 2.48 -2.58
N ARG A 155 -13.99 2.30 -3.04
CA ARG A 155 -14.63 0.98 -3.19
C ARG A 155 -13.84 0.07 -4.13
N ALA A 156 -13.42 0.58 -5.28
CA ALA A 156 -12.58 -0.16 -6.23
C ALA A 156 -11.24 -0.57 -5.60
N TYR A 157 -10.61 0.34 -4.84
CA TYR A 157 -9.37 0.06 -4.13
C TYR A 157 -9.54 -1.00 -3.03
N VAL A 158 -10.61 -0.90 -2.22
CA VAL A 158 -10.96 -1.86 -1.17
C VAL A 158 -11.17 -3.24 -1.79
N ARG A 159 -11.92 -3.34 -2.89
CA ARG A 159 -12.14 -4.60 -3.60
C ARG A 159 -10.83 -5.21 -4.10
N GLN A 160 -9.97 -4.42 -4.74
CA GLN A 160 -8.67 -4.90 -5.20
C GLN A 160 -7.80 -5.40 -4.03
N SER A 161 -7.78 -4.65 -2.92
CA SER A 161 -7.00 -5.00 -1.74
C SER A 161 -7.53 -6.27 -1.07
N ALA A 162 -8.85 -6.40 -0.97
CA ALA A 162 -9.51 -7.58 -0.43
C ALA A 162 -9.27 -8.84 -1.26
N LEU A 163 -9.31 -8.73 -2.60
CA LEU A 163 -8.99 -9.85 -3.48
C LEU A 163 -7.55 -10.34 -3.24
N LYS A 164 -6.60 -9.40 -3.13
CA LYS A 164 -5.21 -9.77 -2.83
C LYS A 164 -5.03 -10.34 -1.42
N ILE A 165 -5.85 -9.95 -0.45
CA ILE A 165 -5.89 -10.58 0.88
C ILE A 165 -6.47 -12.00 0.77
N ALA A 166 -7.48 -12.21 -0.08
CA ALA A 166 -8.14 -13.49 -0.27
C ALA A 166 -7.29 -14.52 -1.02
N MET A 167 -6.55 -14.11 -2.04
CA MET A 167 -5.71 -15.00 -2.85
C MET A 167 -4.40 -15.41 -2.18
N GLY A 168 -4.10 -14.91 -0.98
CA GLY A 168 -3.12 -15.57 -0.12
C GLY A 168 -1.70 -15.72 -0.68
N LEU A 169 -1.16 -14.67 -1.33
CA LEU A 169 0.27 -14.48 -1.69
C LEU A 169 0.78 -15.00 -3.04
N GLU A 170 0.01 -15.72 -3.85
CA GLU A 170 0.61 -16.42 -5.00
C GLU A 170 0.59 -15.68 -6.35
N SER A 171 -0.33 -14.73 -6.57
CA SER A 171 -0.30 -13.90 -7.78
C SER A 171 -1.00 -12.58 -7.51
N ALA A 172 -0.51 -11.47 -8.08
CA ALA A 172 -1.38 -10.31 -8.24
C ALA A 172 -2.46 -10.71 -9.24
N PRO A 173 -3.76 -10.50 -8.94
CA PRO A 173 -4.81 -10.77 -9.92
C PRO A 173 -4.58 -9.90 -11.15
N GLU A 174 -4.71 -10.49 -12.34
CA GLU A 174 -4.79 -9.74 -13.58
C GLU A 174 -6.05 -8.85 -13.54
N GLU A 175 -6.02 -7.68 -14.18
CA GLU A 175 -7.19 -6.75 -14.18
C GLU A 175 -8.47 -7.40 -14.73
N GLU A 176 -8.37 -8.50 -15.48
CA GLU A 176 -9.51 -9.28 -15.97
C GLU A 176 -10.22 -10.10 -14.88
N GLU A 177 -9.51 -10.66 -13.89
CA GLU A 177 -10.13 -11.40 -12.77
C GLU A 177 -10.99 -10.49 -11.87
N LEU A 178 -10.73 -9.18 -11.90
CA LEU A 178 -11.52 -8.18 -11.19
C LEU A 178 -12.85 -7.85 -11.89
N LYS A 179 -13.00 -8.18 -13.18
CA LYS A 179 -14.23 -7.93 -13.95
C LYS A 179 -15.29 -9.01 -13.73
N ASP A 180 -14.89 -10.23 -13.37
CA ASP A 180 -15.84 -11.30 -13.03
C ASP A 180 -16.24 -11.25 -11.55
N GLU A 181 -17.42 -10.67 -11.30
CA GLU A 181 -18.02 -10.55 -9.97
C GLU A 181 -18.19 -11.90 -9.26
N GLN A 182 -18.47 -12.97 -10.01
CA GLN A 182 -18.70 -14.29 -9.43
C GLN A 182 -17.39 -14.91 -8.95
N THR A 183 -16.33 -14.81 -9.76
CA THR A 183 -14.99 -15.27 -9.39
C THR A 183 -14.44 -14.49 -8.19
N PHE A 184 -14.57 -13.16 -8.20
CA PHE A 184 -14.23 -12.31 -7.05
C PHE A 184 -14.91 -12.79 -5.76
N ARG A 185 -16.24 -12.92 -5.78
CA ARG A 185 -17.02 -13.36 -4.60
C ARG A 185 -16.61 -14.75 -4.13
N ASN A 186 -16.33 -15.67 -5.04
CA ASN A 186 -15.89 -17.02 -4.71
C ASN A 186 -14.53 -17.02 -3.99
N HIS A 187 -13.56 -16.22 -4.45
CA HIS A 187 -12.28 -16.07 -3.77
C HIS A 187 -12.42 -15.52 -2.35
N ILE A 188 -13.21 -14.46 -2.18
CA ILE A 188 -13.44 -13.87 -0.85
C ILE A 188 -14.10 -14.88 0.08
N LYS A 189 -15.16 -15.59 -0.36
CA LYS A 189 -15.85 -16.61 0.44
C LYS A 189 -14.92 -17.77 0.83
N LYS A 190 -14.15 -18.29 -0.13
CA LYS A 190 -13.17 -19.36 0.14
C LYS A 190 -12.18 -18.93 1.23
N ARG A 191 -11.67 -17.70 1.17
CA ARG A 191 -10.76 -17.19 2.19
C ARG A 191 -11.42 -17.07 3.56
N ILE A 192 -12.66 -16.57 3.61
CA ILE A 192 -13.43 -16.48 4.85
C ILE A 192 -13.56 -17.87 5.49
N ASP A 193 -13.86 -18.90 4.70
CA ASP A 193 -13.97 -20.28 5.20
C ASP A 193 -12.63 -20.80 5.75
N GLU A 194 -11.52 -20.50 5.08
CA GLU A 194 -10.17 -20.83 5.57
C GLU A 194 -9.86 -20.13 6.89
N LEU A 195 -10.18 -18.84 7.03
CA LEU A 195 -9.99 -18.09 8.27
C LEU A 195 -10.88 -18.64 9.39
N MET A 196 -12.11 -19.07 9.11
CA MET A 196 -12.97 -19.70 10.10
C MET A 196 -12.42 -21.04 10.58
N LYS A 197 -11.85 -21.86 9.68
CA LYS A 197 -11.16 -23.11 10.05
C LYS A 197 -9.94 -22.82 10.94
N GLN A 198 -9.09 -21.88 10.56
CA GLN A 198 -7.92 -21.47 11.37
C GLN A 198 -8.34 -20.95 12.76
N ARG A 199 -9.46 -20.21 12.84
CA ARG A 199 -10.00 -19.73 14.11
C ARG A 199 -10.45 -20.88 15.01
N ALA A 200 -11.05 -21.92 14.44
CA ALA A 200 -11.46 -23.11 15.19
C ALA A 200 -10.23 -23.92 15.67
N GLU A 201 -9.23 -24.11 14.81
CA GLU A 201 -7.95 -24.75 15.17
C GLU A 201 -7.26 -24.03 16.35
N LEU A 202 -7.19 -22.68 16.29
CA LEU A 202 -6.62 -21.87 17.37
C LEU A 202 -7.44 -21.95 18.66
N ALA A 203 -8.77 -22.05 18.57
CA ALA A 203 -9.62 -22.22 19.75
C ALA A 203 -9.33 -23.55 20.45
N SER A 204 -9.29 -24.65 19.69
CA SER A 204 -8.95 -25.97 20.24
C SER A 204 -7.55 -25.99 20.84
N LEU A 205 -6.58 -25.30 20.22
CA LEU A 205 -5.23 -25.17 20.77
C LEU A 205 -5.22 -24.40 22.10
N ILE A 206 -5.93 -23.27 22.18
CA ILE A 206 -6.04 -22.49 23.41
C ILE A 206 -6.63 -23.33 24.54
N ASP A 207 -7.69 -24.08 24.26
CA ASP A 207 -8.33 -24.96 25.26
C ASP A 207 -7.37 -26.05 25.73
N GLY A 208 -6.61 -26.66 24.80
CA GLY A 208 -5.57 -27.63 25.12
C GLY A 208 -4.47 -27.06 26.02
N LEU A 209 -3.95 -25.86 25.69
CA LEU A 209 -2.90 -25.18 26.47
C LEU A 209 -3.39 -24.81 27.88
N LYS A 210 -4.65 -24.36 28.01
CA LYS A 210 -5.26 -24.06 29.32
C LYS A 210 -5.41 -25.32 30.17
N GLN A 211 -5.77 -26.45 29.57
CA GLN A 211 -5.91 -27.73 30.28
C GLN A 211 -4.56 -28.32 30.73
N SER A 212 -3.50 -28.13 29.94
CA SER A 212 -2.15 -28.59 30.29
C SER A 212 -1.41 -27.68 31.27
N GLY A 213 -2.02 -26.56 31.71
CA GLY A 213 -1.40 -25.62 32.65
C GLY A 213 -0.20 -24.87 32.07
N GLU A 214 -0.21 -24.67 30.75
CA GLU A 214 0.87 -23.98 30.04
C GLU A 214 0.95 -22.50 30.40
N ASN A 215 2.08 -21.88 30.05
CA ASN A 215 2.34 -20.47 30.31
C ASN A 215 1.20 -19.58 29.76
N GLU A 216 0.58 -18.79 30.65
CA GLU A 216 -0.52 -17.87 30.34
C GLU A 216 -0.17 -16.89 29.19
N GLU A 217 1.11 -16.55 29.06
CA GLU A 217 1.58 -15.67 28.00
C GLU A 217 1.55 -16.32 26.61
N VAL A 218 1.74 -17.64 26.53
CA VAL A 218 1.60 -18.43 25.29
C VAL A 218 0.12 -18.51 24.90
N VAL A 219 -0.75 -18.74 25.88
CA VAL A 219 -2.20 -18.72 25.68
C VAL A 219 -2.65 -17.36 25.13
N LYS A 220 -2.16 -16.27 25.72
CA LYS A 220 -2.45 -14.89 25.29
C LYS A 220 -1.98 -14.61 23.86
N LEU A 221 -0.81 -15.12 23.47
CA LEU A 221 -0.34 -15.04 22.09
C LEU A 221 -1.33 -15.72 21.12
N CYS A 222 -1.77 -16.94 21.44
CA CYS A 222 -2.76 -17.66 20.63
C CYS A 222 -4.11 -16.91 20.57
N GLU A 223 -4.53 -16.28 21.66
CA GLU A 223 -5.73 -15.42 21.68
C GLU A 223 -5.61 -14.22 20.74
N TYR A 224 -4.43 -13.57 20.66
CA TYR A 224 -4.19 -12.51 19.69
C TYR A 224 -4.23 -13.01 18.25
N TYR A 225 -3.66 -14.19 17.94
CA TYR A 225 -3.80 -14.80 16.61
C TYR A 225 -5.27 -15.09 16.27
N ARG A 226 -6.04 -15.62 17.22
CA ARG A 226 -7.46 -15.91 17.03
C ARG A 226 -8.26 -14.63 16.77
N ALA A 227 -7.96 -13.55 17.49
CA ALA A 227 -8.56 -12.23 17.28
C ALA A 227 -8.20 -11.67 15.90
N LEU A 228 -6.94 -11.77 15.49
CA LEU A 228 -6.47 -11.31 14.19
C LEU A 228 -7.20 -12.04 13.04
N THR A 229 -7.31 -13.36 13.10
CA THR A 229 -8.04 -14.17 12.11
C THR A 229 -9.53 -13.79 12.05
N ARG A 230 -10.16 -13.51 13.20
CA ARG A 230 -11.55 -13.02 13.26
C ARG A 230 -11.69 -11.66 12.58
N LEU A 231 -10.82 -10.70 12.88
CA LEU A 231 -10.90 -9.35 12.32
C LEU A 231 -10.71 -9.36 10.81
N GLN A 232 -9.78 -10.17 10.29
CA GLN A 232 -9.60 -10.35 8.85
C GLN A 232 -10.87 -10.90 8.18
N ALA A 233 -11.51 -11.90 8.79
CA ALA A 233 -12.75 -12.44 8.25
C ALA A 233 -13.89 -11.41 8.29
N VAL A 234 -14.03 -10.65 9.38
CA VAL A 234 -14.99 -9.55 9.48
C VAL A 234 -14.77 -8.55 8.35
N PHE A 235 -13.53 -8.12 8.11
CA PHE A 235 -13.20 -7.21 7.02
C PHE A 235 -13.65 -7.78 5.65
N LEU A 236 -13.33 -9.04 5.36
CA LEU A 236 -13.72 -9.68 4.10
C LEU A 236 -15.23 -9.83 3.94
N TYR A 237 -15.98 -10.07 5.03
CA TYR A 237 -17.44 -10.04 4.99
C TYR A 237 -17.95 -8.64 4.61
N GLN A 238 -17.39 -7.58 5.20
CA GLN A 238 -17.78 -6.21 4.88
C GLN A 238 -17.48 -5.84 3.42
N VAL A 239 -16.41 -6.38 2.83
CA VAL A 239 -16.13 -6.22 1.39
C VAL A 239 -17.26 -6.79 0.53
N LEU A 240 -17.77 -7.97 0.88
CA LEU A 240 -18.90 -8.58 0.18
C LEU A 240 -20.17 -7.72 0.32
N THR A 241 -20.45 -7.25 1.54
CA THR A 241 -21.59 -6.38 1.83
C THR A 241 -21.50 -5.04 1.10
N LEU A 242 -20.31 -4.44 1.02
CA LEU A 242 -20.06 -3.20 0.28
C LEU A 242 -20.32 -3.37 -1.22
N GLY A 243 -20.05 -4.55 -1.77
CA GLY A 243 -20.38 -4.88 -3.16
C GLY A 243 -21.88 -5.01 -3.44
N GLU A 244 -22.72 -5.14 -2.41
CA GLU A 244 -24.19 -5.24 -2.50
C GLU A 244 -24.90 -3.95 -2.09
N ALA A 245 -24.17 -2.98 -1.55
CA ALA A 245 -24.71 -1.69 -1.10
C ALA A 245 -25.03 -0.78 -2.30
N ASN A 246 -26.32 -0.65 -2.59
CA ASN A 246 -26.85 0.25 -3.62
C ASN A 246 -27.06 1.69 -3.09
N GLU A 247 -27.17 1.86 -1.78
CA GLU A 247 -27.41 3.16 -1.14
C GLU A 247 -26.09 3.77 -0.63
N GLU A 248 -25.83 5.02 -1.01
CA GLU A 248 -24.58 5.73 -0.75
C GLU A 248 -24.24 5.86 0.74
N HIS A 249 -25.23 6.23 1.56
CA HIS A 249 -25.04 6.38 3.00
C HIS A 249 -24.69 5.04 3.69
N ILE A 250 -25.22 3.92 3.18
CA ILE A 250 -24.87 2.58 3.65
C ILE A 250 -23.42 2.25 3.26
N ALA A 251 -23.03 2.52 2.01
CA ALA A 251 -21.67 2.29 1.54
C ALA A 251 -20.63 3.09 2.35
N LEU A 252 -20.91 4.37 2.63
CA LEU A 252 -20.04 5.22 3.47
C LEU A 252 -19.96 4.70 4.91
N GLY A 253 -21.08 4.28 5.50
CA GLY A 253 -21.10 3.67 6.84
C GLY A 253 -20.27 2.39 6.91
N LEU A 254 -20.36 1.54 5.88
CA LEU A 254 -19.55 0.33 5.75
C LEU A 254 -18.06 0.66 5.60
N LEU A 255 -17.71 1.64 4.77
CA LEU A 255 -16.32 2.07 4.60
C LEU A 255 -15.71 2.56 5.92
N LYS A 256 -16.44 3.38 6.69
CA LYS A 256 -16.00 3.85 8.02
C LYS A 256 -15.82 2.70 9.00
N PHE A 257 -16.75 1.76 9.05
CA PHE A 257 -16.59 0.55 9.86
C PHE A 257 -15.37 -0.28 9.43
N MET A 258 -15.09 -0.35 8.13
CA MET A 258 -13.91 -1.02 7.61
C MET A 258 -12.59 -0.34 8.01
N VAL A 259 -12.58 0.99 8.21
CA VAL A 259 -11.43 1.72 8.82
C VAL A 259 -11.16 1.13 10.20
N GLU A 260 -12.17 1.12 11.07
CA GLU A 260 -12.02 0.67 12.46
C GLU A 260 -11.54 -0.78 12.53
N VAL A 261 -12.05 -1.64 11.64
CA VAL A 261 -11.60 -3.03 11.55
C VAL A 261 -10.14 -3.10 11.08
N ALA A 262 -9.76 -2.30 10.08
CA ALA A 262 -8.39 -2.27 9.59
C ALA A 262 -7.39 -1.81 10.67
N ASP A 263 -7.72 -0.76 11.42
CA ASP A 263 -6.91 -0.28 12.54
C ASP A 263 -6.73 -1.35 13.61
N ARG A 264 -7.82 -2.03 13.99
CA ARG A 264 -7.76 -3.14 14.97
C ARG A 264 -6.93 -4.33 14.45
N VAL A 265 -6.94 -4.60 13.16
CA VAL A 265 -6.07 -5.63 12.55
C VAL A 265 -4.60 -5.24 12.72
N VAL A 266 -4.24 -3.99 12.45
CA VAL A 266 -2.88 -3.48 12.60
C VAL A 266 -2.44 -3.53 14.07
N GLU A 267 -3.26 -3.03 14.98
CA GLU A 267 -2.99 -3.07 16.43
C GLU A 267 -2.78 -4.51 16.92
N THR A 268 -3.71 -5.41 16.57
CA THR A 268 -3.61 -6.83 16.96
C THR A 268 -2.36 -7.48 16.36
N SER A 269 -1.99 -7.16 15.11
CA SER A 269 -0.76 -7.66 14.48
C SER A 269 0.50 -7.20 15.23
N ASN A 270 0.52 -5.95 15.68
CA ASN A 270 1.61 -5.41 16.50
C ASN A 270 1.71 -6.14 17.84
N MET A 271 0.58 -6.41 18.51
CA MET A 271 0.54 -7.17 19.76
C MET A 271 1.08 -8.60 19.57
N VAL A 272 0.68 -9.28 18.49
CA VAL A 272 1.21 -10.60 18.12
C VAL A 272 2.73 -10.54 17.92
N ARG A 273 3.23 -9.51 17.21
CA ARG A 273 4.66 -9.34 16.90
C ARG A 273 5.46 -9.14 18.19
N GLN A 274 5.04 -8.20 19.03
CA GLN A 274 5.70 -7.92 20.30
C GLN A 274 5.73 -9.17 21.17
N LYS A 275 4.58 -9.83 21.33
CA LYS A 275 4.46 -10.98 22.21
C LYS A 275 5.23 -12.20 21.74
N SER A 276 5.23 -12.44 20.42
CA SER A 276 6.08 -13.45 19.79
C SER A 276 7.57 -13.22 20.06
N HIS A 277 8.01 -11.96 20.09
CA HIS A 277 9.40 -11.61 20.37
C HIS A 277 9.77 -11.90 21.83
N GLU A 278 8.97 -11.38 22.77
CA GLU A 278 9.16 -11.59 24.21
C GLU A 278 9.26 -13.09 24.56
N LEU A 279 8.36 -13.92 24.00
CA LEU A 279 8.35 -15.35 24.28
C LEU A 279 9.51 -16.12 23.64
N ARG A 280 9.99 -15.68 22.45
CA ARG A 280 11.18 -16.27 21.81
C ARG A 280 12.44 -15.96 22.60
N GLU A 281 12.59 -14.74 23.11
CA GLU A 281 13.73 -14.37 23.96
C GLU A 281 13.73 -15.11 25.30
N ALA A 282 12.54 -15.35 25.86
CA ALA A 282 12.38 -16.12 27.10
C ALA A 282 12.55 -17.64 26.93
N GLY A 283 12.68 -18.16 25.70
CA GLY A 283 12.75 -19.61 25.42
C GLY A 283 11.47 -20.37 25.81
N ALA A 284 10.34 -19.67 25.93
CA ALA A 284 9.12 -20.16 26.57
C ALA A 284 8.04 -20.63 25.57
N VAL A 285 8.39 -20.85 24.29
CA VAL A 285 7.42 -21.25 23.26
C VAL A 285 7.49 -22.76 23.01
N PRO A 286 6.42 -23.52 23.33
CA PRO A 286 6.31 -24.94 23.00
C PRO A 286 6.45 -25.19 21.48
N GLU A 287 7.02 -26.33 21.08
CA GLU A 287 7.22 -26.68 19.67
C GLU A 287 5.92 -26.67 18.85
N SER A 288 4.81 -27.13 19.45
CA SER A 288 3.47 -27.11 18.84
C SER A 288 3.02 -25.69 18.46
N VAL A 289 3.41 -24.69 19.27
CA VAL A 289 3.13 -23.28 19.01
C VAL A 289 4.13 -22.71 18.02
N GLN A 290 5.41 -23.05 18.10
CA GLN A 290 6.43 -22.57 17.15
C GLN A 290 6.08 -22.90 15.69
N LEU A 291 5.59 -24.10 15.42
CA LEU A 291 5.23 -24.55 14.07
C LEU A 291 4.11 -23.69 13.46
N ILE A 292 3.13 -23.32 14.29
CA ILE A 292 2.04 -22.41 13.90
C ILE A 292 2.58 -20.99 13.73
N LEU A 293 3.39 -20.50 14.67
CA LEU A 293 3.98 -19.16 14.57
C LEU A 293 4.78 -18.97 13.28
N GLN A 294 5.59 -19.96 12.89
CA GLN A 294 6.36 -19.92 11.65
C GLN A 294 5.47 -19.89 10.40
N LYS A 295 4.43 -20.73 10.35
CA LYS A 295 3.45 -20.74 9.25
C LYS A 295 2.75 -19.40 9.09
N HIS A 296 2.46 -18.72 10.20
CA HIS A 296 1.71 -17.47 10.19
C HIS A 296 2.59 -16.19 10.10
N ASP A 297 3.91 -16.25 10.38
CA ASP A 297 4.77 -15.05 10.47
C ASP A 297 4.95 -14.33 9.11
N ILE A 298 5.20 -15.08 8.03
CA ILE A 298 5.42 -14.53 6.68
C ILE A 298 4.11 -13.97 6.12
N ALA A 299 3.02 -14.72 6.25
CA ALA A 299 1.70 -14.28 5.83
C ALA A 299 1.25 -13.03 6.61
N ARG A 300 1.50 -12.98 7.93
CA ARG A 300 1.17 -11.83 8.79
C ARG A 300 1.85 -10.56 8.30
N LYS A 301 3.17 -10.56 8.06
CA LYS A 301 3.89 -9.33 7.66
C LYS A 301 3.30 -8.66 6.43
N ARG A 302 2.95 -9.44 5.40
CA ARG A 302 2.34 -8.90 4.17
C ARG A 302 0.88 -8.50 4.37
N ILE A 303 0.13 -9.21 5.21
CA ILE A 303 -1.24 -8.82 5.57
C ILE A 303 -1.25 -7.52 6.37
N GLU A 304 -0.36 -7.36 7.35
CA GLU A 304 -0.19 -6.14 8.17
C GLU A 304 0.07 -4.92 7.28
N GLN A 305 1.01 -5.02 6.34
CA GLN A 305 1.28 -3.94 5.37
C GLN A 305 0.05 -3.56 4.54
N ARG A 306 -0.74 -4.55 4.10
CA ARG A 306 -1.98 -4.29 3.34
C ARG A 306 -3.03 -3.60 4.18
N PHE A 307 -3.19 -4.00 5.45
CA PHE A 307 -4.13 -3.37 6.36
C PHE A 307 -3.68 -1.96 6.78
N LEU A 308 -2.39 -1.71 6.93
CA LEU A 308 -1.83 -0.36 7.11
C LEU A 308 -2.17 0.55 5.93
N ASN A 309 -1.97 0.07 4.70
CA ASN A 309 -2.32 0.83 3.50
C ASN A 309 -3.84 1.05 3.41
N LEU A 310 -4.65 0.02 3.70
CA LEU A 310 -6.10 0.12 3.72
C LEU A 310 -6.60 1.12 4.75
N ALA A 311 -6.10 1.06 5.99
CA ALA A 311 -6.45 2.01 7.04
C ALA A 311 -6.15 3.45 6.60
N ARG A 312 -4.97 3.68 6.01
CA ARG A 312 -4.57 5.01 5.49
C ARG A 312 -5.45 5.50 4.35
N VAL A 313 -5.88 4.62 3.44
CA VAL A 313 -6.79 4.99 2.34
C VAL A 313 -8.20 5.24 2.87
N LEU A 314 -8.68 4.37 3.74
CA LEU A 314 -10.02 4.45 4.28
C LEU A 314 -10.17 5.63 5.26
N SER A 315 -9.10 6.06 5.92
CA SER A 315 -9.13 7.24 6.81
C SER A 315 -9.32 8.57 6.07
N GLN A 316 -9.28 8.55 4.73
CA GLN A 316 -9.58 9.70 3.85
C GLN A 316 -11.07 9.78 3.45
N VAL A 317 -11.90 8.83 3.91
CA VAL A 317 -13.37 8.79 3.80
C VAL A 317 -14.02 9.60 4.91
#